data_AF-A0A6J4PI02-F1
#
_entry.id   AF-A0A6J4PI02-F1
#
_cell.length_a   1.000
_cell.length_b   1.000
_cell.length_c   1.000
_cell.angle_alpha   90.00
_cell.angle_beta   90.00
_cell.angle_gamma   90.00
#
_symmetry.space_group_name_H-M   'P 1'
#
loop_
_entity.id
_entity.type
_entity.pdbx_description
1 polymer ?
#
loop_
_entity_poly.entity_id
_entity_poly.type
_entity_poly.pdbx_seq_one_letter_code
_entity_poly.pdbx_strand_id
1 'polypeptide(L)'
;VAICSTLSEICANAAEHGTSSFGAYAAVQAYHHIVSGSRRRGEEVLIAIADGGVGVRETLSRNPKYAEETATDNDALRHALEMGVSGTGQIGRGGGLALVAGIASRSGGSLSLRSGTGRVTVYESRKNARNVPRFPGTFVRVSLPRTPEEKAAK
;
A
#
# COMPACT_ATOMS: atom_id res chain seq x y z
N VAL A 1 13.93 4.23 10.05
CA VAL A 1 13.96 4.44 8.59
C VAL A 1 12.70 3.90 7.89
N ALA A 2 12.40 2.59 8.00
CA ALA A 2 11.25 1.96 7.31
C ALA A 2 9.88 2.63 7.54
N ILE A 3 9.55 3.00 8.78
CA ILE A 3 8.27 3.67 9.11
C ILE A 3 8.18 5.06 8.47
N CYS A 4 9.23 5.88 8.58
CA CYS A 4 9.23 7.23 8.02
C CYS A 4 9.15 7.21 6.49
N SER A 5 9.87 6.30 5.82
CA SER A 5 9.75 6.10 4.37
C SER A 5 8.35 5.66 3.98
N THR A 6 7.74 4.74 4.74
CA THR A 6 6.37 4.28 4.49
C THR A 6 5.36 5.42 4.62
N LEU A 7 5.45 6.21 5.69
CA LEU A 7 4.59 7.37 5.90
C LEU A 7 4.78 8.42 4.79
N SER A 8 6.02 8.76 4.46
CA SER A 8 6.32 9.75 3.43
C SER A 8 5.72 9.36 2.07
N GLU A 9 5.95 8.11 1.62
CA GLU A 9 5.46 7.64 0.33
C GLU A 9 3.93 7.60 0.25
N ILE A 10 3.28 7.06 1.28
CA ILE A 10 1.83 6.91 1.23
C ILE A 10 1.12 8.26 1.43
N CYS A 11 1.64 9.14 2.30
CA CYS A 11 1.13 10.50 2.45
C CYS A 11 1.31 11.32 1.17
N ALA A 12 2.46 11.20 0.50
CA ALA A 12 2.69 11.88 -0.78
C ALA A 12 1.68 11.44 -1.85
N ASN A 13 1.43 10.14 -1.96
CA ASN A 13 0.41 9.62 -2.88
C ASN A 13 -0.99 10.16 -2.56
N ALA A 14 -1.37 10.20 -1.28
CA ALA A 14 -2.66 10.74 -0.86
C ALA A 14 -2.76 12.26 -1.13
N ALA A 15 -1.68 13.02 -0.95
CA ALA A 15 -1.66 14.45 -1.25
C ALA A 15 -1.74 14.74 -2.76
N GLU A 16 -1.06 13.93 -3.59
CA GLU A 16 -1.01 14.12 -5.05
C GLU A 16 -2.29 13.64 -5.76
N HIS A 17 -2.91 12.56 -5.27
CA HIS A 17 -4.03 11.91 -5.95
C HIS A 17 -5.36 11.96 -5.19
N GLY A 18 -5.34 12.31 -3.91
CA GLY A 18 -6.50 12.31 -3.02
C GLY A 18 -7.37 13.55 -3.06
N THR A 19 -7.30 14.34 -4.14
CA THR A 19 -8.07 15.59 -4.27
C THR A 19 -9.57 15.32 -4.17
N SER A 20 -10.14 15.66 -3.01
CA SER A 20 -11.54 15.47 -2.66
C SER A 20 -11.96 16.52 -1.63
N SER A 21 -13.27 16.71 -1.44
CA SER A 21 -13.80 17.69 -0.48
C SER A 21 -13.45 17.40 0.99
N PHE A 22 -12.99 16.19 1.30
CA PHE A 22 -12.64 15.74 2.65
C PHE A 22 -11.17 15.35 2.81
N GLY A 23 -10.36 15.49 1.75
CA GLY A 23 -8.91 15.25 1.76
C GLY A 23 -8.52 13.79 2.00
N ALA A 24 -7.58 13.57 2.92
CA ALA A 24 -7.06 12.26 3.28
C ALA A 24 -7.01 12.08 4.80
N TYR A 25 -7.24 10.85 5.25
CA TYR A 25 -7.17 10.44 6.65
C TYR A 25 -6.01 9.49 6.85
N ALA A 26 -5.24 9.69 7.91
CA ALA A 26 -4.17 8.80 8.34
C ALA A 26 -4.44 8.31 9.76
N ALA A 27 -4.19 7.02 10.00
CA ALA A 27 -4.22 6.41 11.33
C ALA A 27 -2.97 5.55 11.50
N VAL A 28 -2.32 5.69 12.66
CA VAL A 28 -1.17 4.88 13.04
C VAL A 28 -1.43 4.32 14.42
N GLN A 29 -1.32 3.01 14.58
CA GLN A 29 -1.54 2.36 15.87
C GLN A 29 -0.61 1.17 16.05
N ALA A 30 -0.01 1.10 17.24
CA ALA A 30 0.75 -0.06 17.67
C ALA A 30 -0.19 -1.07 18.34
N TYR A 31 0.07 -2.35 18.09
CA TYR A 31 -0.70 -3.45 18.66
C TYR A 31 0.21 -4.58 19.12
N HIS A 32 -0.19 -5.26 20.20
CA HIS A 32 0.43 -6.48 20.71
C HIS A 32 -0.52 -7.67 20.44
N HIS A 33 -0.44 -8.28 19.26
CA HIS A 33 -1.38 -9.32 18.82
C HIS A 33 -0.78 -10.24 17.73
N ILE A 34 -1.62 -10.92 16.95
CA ILE A 34 -1.19 -11.68 15.78
C ILE A 34 -0.80 -10.73 14.64
N VAL A 35 0.48 -10.71 14.30
CA VAL A 35 1.05 -9.92 13.20
C VAL A 35 0.42 -10.31 11.87
N SER A 36 -0.01 -9.31 11.09
CA SER A 36 -0.83 -9.52 9.89
C SER A 36 -0.15 -10.31 8.77
N GLY A 37 1.17 -10.13 8.60
CA GLY A 37 1.97 -10.82 7.58
C GLY A 37 2.29 -12.26 8.00
N SER A 38 3.16 -12.40 8.99
CA SER A 38 3.64 -13.71 9.49
C SER A 38 2.58 -14.56 10.18
N ARG A 39 1.45 -13.96 10.61
CA ARG A 39 0.37 -14.62 11.38
C ARG A 39 0.87 -15.24 12.70
N ARG A 40 1.95 -14.68 13.27
CA ARG A 40 2.51 -15.08 14.56
C ARG A 40 2.20 -14.03 15.63
N ARG A 41 2.16 -14.44 16.89
CA ARG A 41 2.04 -13.50 18.02
C ARG A 41 3.28 -12.61 18.07
N GLY A 42 3.06 -11.31 18.22
CA GLY A 42 4.12 -10.32 18.30
C GLY A 42 3.55 -8.92 18.42
N GLU A 43 4.33 -7.94 18.00
CA GLU A 43 3.96 -6.54 18.00
C GLU A 43 4.01 -6.01 16.57
N GLU A 44 3.04 -5.20 16.18
CA GLU A 44 3.06 -4.52 14.88
C GLU A 44 2.59 -3.07 15.00
N VAL A 45 3.15 -2.22 14.15
CA VAL A 45 2.60 -0.90 13.86
C VAL A 45 1.78 -1.02 12.59
N LEU A 46 0.48 -0.70 12.70
CA LEU A 46 -0.39 -0.55 11.55
C LEU A 46 -0.43 0.92 11.15
N ILE A 47 -0.11 1.17 9.89
CA ILE A 47 -0.23 2.48 9.25
C ILE A 47 -1.33 2.35 8.20
N ALA A 48 -2.37 3.16 8.31
CA ALA A 48 -3.46 3.19 7.35
C ALA A 48 -3.68 4.62 6.85
N ILE A 49 -3.76 4.77 5.53
CA ILE A 49 -4.08 6.04 4.88
C ILE A 49 -5.20 5.80 3.87
N ALA A 50 -6.17 6.71 3.88
CA ALA A 50 -7.31 6.67 2.99
C ALA A 50 -7.52 8.06 2.39
N ASP A 51 -7.73 8.13 1.08
CA ASP A 51 -8.08 9.36 0.38
C ASP A 51 -9.38 9.21 -0.41
N GLY A 52 -9.98 10.35 -0.76
CA GLY A 52 -11.19 10.43 -1.57
C GLY A 52 -10.97 10.62 -3.07
N GLY A 53 -9.76 10.34 -3.57
CA GLY A 53 -9.37 10.64 -4.94
C GLY A 53 -10.09 9.82 -6.02
N VAL A 54 -9.59 9.94 -7.24
CA VAL A 54 -10.09 9.20 -8.41
C VAL A 54 -9.81 7.69 -8.35
N GLY A 55 -8.85 7.28 -7.52
CA GLY A 55 -8.45 5.89 -7.34
C GLY A 55 -7.38 5.45 -8.33
N VAL A 56 -6.81 4.27 -8.07
CA VAL A 56 -5.61 3.76 -8.73
C VAL A 56 -5.82 3.49 -10.21
N ARG A 57 -6.95 2.88 -10.58
CA ARG A 57 -7.24 2.52 -11.98
C ARG A 57 -7.32 3.75 -12.87
N GLU A 58 -8.08 4.77 -12.46
CA GLU A 58 -8.20 6.00 -13.23
C GLU A 58 -6.86 6.75 -13.31
N THR A 59 -6.09 6.76 -12.22
CA THR A 59 -4.74 7.35 -12.23
C THR A 59 -3.82 6.64 -13.23
N LEU A 60 -3.80 5.31 -13.24
CA LEU A 60 -2.95 4.54 -14.15
C LEU A 60 -3.41 4.59 -15.61
N SER A 61 -4.71 4.67 -15.87
CA SER A 61 -5.24 4.74 -17.24
C SER A 61 -4.89 6.05 -17.95
N ARG A 62 -4.43 7.08 -17.23
CA ARG A 62 -3.89 8.32 -17.84
C ARG A 62 -2.56 8.10 -18.55
N ASN A 63 -1.85 7.02 -18.21
CA ASN A 63 -0.66 6.59 -18.93
C ASN A 63 -1.06 5.57 -20.00
N PRO A 64 -0.92 5.89 -21.31
CA PRO A 64 -1.31 4.98 -22.39
C PRO A 64 -0.67 3.60 -22.30
N LYS A 65 0.55 3.51 -21.74
CA LYS A 65 1.26 2.24 -21.52
C LYS A 65 0.46 1.28 -20.64
N TYR A 66 -0.25 1.78 -19.64
CA TYR A 66 -0.96 0.96 -18.66
C TYR A 66 -2.48 0.95 -18.87
N ALA A 67 -3.00 1.75 -19.81
CA ALA A 67 -4.44 1.82 -20.07
C ALA A 67 -5.03 0.46 -20.48
N GLU A 68 -4.32 -0.31 -21.32
CA GLU A 68 -4.73 -1.65 -21.74
C GLU A 68 -4.49 -2.72 -20.66
N GLU A 69 -3.50 -2.51 -19.79
CA GLU A 69 -3.11 -3.42 -18.70
C GLU A 69 -4.00 -3.27 -17.44
N THR A 70 -4.88 -2.26 -17.41
CA THR A 70 -5.71 -1.92 -16.24
C THR A 70 -7.21 -2.11 -16.49
N ALA A 71 -7.56 -3.23 -17.14
CA ALA A 71 -8.94 -3.61 -17.48
C ALA A 71 -9.84 -3.76 -16.25
N THR A 72 -9.30 -4.22 -15.11
CA THR A 72 -10.01 -4.29 -13.83
C THR A 72 -9.27 -3.52 -12.74
N ASP A 73 -9.99 -3.19 -11.65
CA ASP A 73 -9.37 -2.57 -10.48
C ASP A 73 -8.25 -3.45 -9.90
N ASN A 74 -8.44 -4.78 -9.85
CA ASN A 74 -7.38 -5.67 -9.36
C ASN A 74 -6.14 -5.64 -10.25
N ASP A 75 -6.29 -5.50 -11.56
CA ASP A 75 -5.14 -5.42 -12.48
C ASP A 75 -4.37 -4.12 -12.24
N ALA A 76 -5.07 -2.99 -12.17
CA ALA A 76 -4.50 -1.70 -11.78
C ALA A 76 -3.75 -1.77 -10.43
N LEU A 77 -4.35 -2.40 -9.42
CA LEU A 77 -3.71 -2.55 -8.11
C LEU A 77 -2.48 -3.45 -8.15
N ARG A 78 -2.45 -4.49 -9.01
CA ARG A 78 -1.27 -5.36 -9.15
C ARG A 78 -0.12 -4.61 -9.80
N HIS A 79 -0.40 -3.85 -10.86
CA HIS A 79 0.58 -3.02 -11.57
C HIS A 79 1.10 -1.88 -10.70
N ALA A 80 0.25 -1.21 -9.92
CA ALA A 80 0.66 -0.15 -9.00
C ALA A 80 1.70 -0.60 -7.94
N LEU A 81 1.87 -1.90 -7.74
CA LEU A 81 2.84 -2.50 -6.83
C LEU A 81 4.13 -2.96 -7.53
N GLU A 82 4.30 -2.64 -8.80
CA GLU A 82 5.51 -2.92 -9.60
C GLU A 82 6.40 -1.67 -9.66
N MET A 83 7.72 -1.89 -9.65
CA MET A 83 8.68 -0.79 -9.71
C MET A 83 8.59 -0.06 -11.05
N GLY A 84 8.45 1.28 -11.00
CA GLY A 84 8.39 2.13 -12.20
C GLY A 84 6.99 2.28 -12.80
N VAL A 85 5.94 1.81 -12.11
CA VAL A 85 4.56 2.00 -12.53
C VAL A 85 3.99 3.29 -11.94
N SER A 86 3.65 4.25 -12.81
CA SER A 86 3.08 5.56 -12.47
C SER A 86 2.09 6.02 -13.55
N GLY A 87 1.07 6.78 -13.13
CA GLY A 87 0.12 7.44 -14.03
C GLY A 87 0.71 8.60 -14.83
N THR A 88 1.87 9.15 -14.44
CA THR A 88 2.48 10.31 -15.13
C THR A 88 3.50 9.94 -16.20
N GLY A 89 3.97 8.68 -16.24
CA GLY A 89 4.99 8.22 -17.20
C GLY A 89 6.39 8.86 -17.05
N GLN A 90 6.60 9.69 -16.02
CA GLN A 90 7.88 10.38 -15.78
C GLN A 90 8.96 9.41 -15.28
N ILE A 91 10.15 9.48 -15.87
CA ILE A 91 11.34 8.74 -15.44
C ILE A 91 11.67 9.12 -13.99
N GLY A 92 11.79 8.13 -13.10
CA GLY A 92 12.07 8.32 -11.68
C GLY A 92 10.82 8.39 -10.77
N ARG A 93 9.60 8.31 -11.30
CA ARG A 93 8.35 8.15 -10.52
C ARG A 93 7.82 6.71 -10.57
N GLY A 94 6.91 6.37 -9.65
CA GLY A 94 6.19 5.08 -9.68
C GLY A 94 6.86 3.92 -8.93
N GLY A 95 7.67 4.21 -7.91
CA GLY A 95 8.33 3.19 -7.07
C GLY A 95 7.81 3.11 -5.64
N GLY A 96 7.11 4.14 -5.14
CA GLY A 96 6.78 4.29 -3.73
C GLY A 96 6.03 3.11 -3.13
N LEU A 97 4.89 2.74 -3.72
CA LEU A 97 4.07 1.61 -3.24
C LEU A 97 4.79 0.27 -3.35
N ALA A 98 5.58 0.06 -4.41
CA ALA A 98 6.39 -1.14 -4.58
C ALA A 98 7.51 -1.24 -3.53
N LEU A 99 8.18 -0.12 -3.22
CA LEU A 99 9.18 -0.03 -2.15
C LEU A 99 8.55 -0.33 -0.79
N VAL A 100 7.40 0.27 -0.48
CA VAL A 100 6.68 0.01 0.77
C VAL A 100 6.25 -1.45 0.88
N ALA A 101 5.72 -2.04 -0.19
CA ALA A 101 5.39 -3.47 -0.21
C ALA A 101 6.61 -4.35 0.07
N GLY A 102 7.76 -4.01 -0.53
CA GLY A 102 9.03 -4.71 -0.28
C GLY A 102 9.51 -4.56 1.17
N ILE A 103 9.41 -3.36 1.76
CA ILE A 103 9.75 -3.12 3.18
C ILE A 103 8.85 -3.96 4.09
N ALA A 104 7.53 -3.96 3.85
CA ALA A 104 6.57 -4.72 4.64
C ALA A 104 6.83 -6.24 4.53
N SER A 105 7.03 -6.77 3.32
CA SER A 105 7.31 -8.19 3.14
C SER A 105 8.62 -8.63 3.81
N ARG A 106 9.71 -7.86 3.66
CA ARG A 106 11.02 -8.20 4.27
C ARG A 106 11.00 -8.15 5.80
N SER A 107 10.12 -7.34 6.39
CA SER A 107 9.95 -7.27 7.84
C SER A 107 9.00 -8.34 8.40
N GLY A 108 8.43 -9.22 7.56
CA GLY A 108 7.42 -10.21 7.98
C GLY A 108 6.03 -9.61 8.17
N GLY A 109 5.82 -8.39 7.66
CA GLY A 109 4.57 -7.66 7.66
C GLY A 109 3.76 -7.87 6.39
N SER A 110 2.87 -6.92 6.12
CA SER A 110 2.01 -6.96 4.93
C SER A 110 1.63 -5.58 4.44
N LEU A 111 1.37 -5.43 3.15
CA LEU A 111 0.72 -4.27 2.56
C LEU A 111 -0.63 -4.70 1.99
N SER A 112 -1.69 -3.95 2.25
CA SER A 112 -2.99 -4.09 1.60
C SER A 112 -3.37 -2.79 0.93
N LEU A 113 -3.64 -2.86 -0.37
CA LEU A 113 -4.07 -1.76 -1.22
C LEU A 113 -5.51 -2.03 -1.68
N ARG A 114 -6.39 -1.03 -1.59
CA ARG A 114 -7.78 -1.09 -2.03
C ARG A 114 -8.13 0.19 -2.79
N SER A 115 -8.81 0.04 -3.92
CA SER A 115 -9.32 1.14 -4.73
C SER A 115 -10.43 0.60 -5.62
N GLY A 116 -11.52 1.35 -5.80
CA GLY A 116 -12.67 0.84 -6.54
C GLY A 116 -13.19 -0.46 -5.91
N THR A 117 -13.41 -1.48 -6.73
CA THR A 117 -13.84 -2.82 -6.31
C THR A 117 -12.67 -3.77 -6.01
N GLY A 118 -11.43 -3.36 -6.26
CA GLY A 118 -10.25 -4.20 -6.11
C GLY A 118 -9.64 -4.14 -4.72
N ARG A 119 -9.02 -5.25 -4.31
CA ARG A 119 -8.12 -5.28 -3.15
C ARG A 119 -6.98 -6.25 -3.38
N VAL A 120 -5.76 -5.76 -3.27
CA VAL A 120 -4.53 -6.56 -3.34
C VAL A 120 -3.80 -6.52 -2.01
N THR A 121 -3.41 -7.68 -1.50
CA THR A 121 -2.60 -7.82 -0.28
C THR A 121 -1.31 -8.56 -0.61
N VAL A 122 -0.17 -7.96 -0.24
CA VAL A 122 1.17 -8.52 -0.36
C VAL A 122 1.70 -8.83 1.03
N TYR A 123 2.21 -10.05 1.22
CA TYR A 123 2.88 -10.50 2.44
C TYR A 123 3.84 -11.63 2.09
N GLU A 124 5.02 -11.65 2.71
CA GLU A 124 6.09 -12.59 2.33
C GLU A 124 6.33 -12.56 0.80
N SER A 125 6.30 -13.73 0.15
CA SER A 125 6.36 -13.90 -1.32
C SER A 125 4.97 -14.04 -1.97
N ARG A 126 3.89 -13.84 -1.21
CA ARG A 126 2.51 -14.03 -1.68
C ARG A 126 1.85 -12.69 -2.03
N LYS A 127 1.10 -12.70 -3.13
CA LYS A 127 0.20 -11.62 -3.56
C LYS A 127 -1.19 -12.20 -3.73
N ASN A 128 -2.18 -11.71 -2.98
CA ASN A 128 -3.58 -12.14 -3.07
C ASN A 128 -4.43 -10.97 -3.56
N ALA A 129 -5.31 -11.21 -4.53
CA ALA A 129 -6.22 -10.22 -5.09
C ALA A 129 -7.66 -10.72 -4.99
N ARG A 130 -8.59 -9.83 -4.67
CA ARG A 130 -10.03 -10.16 -4.59
C ARG A 130 -10.90 -8.94 -4.79
N ASN A 131 -12.13 -9.19 -5.23
CA ASN A 131 -13.16 -8.15 -5.26
C ASN A 131 -13.70 -7.89 -3.85
N VAL A 132 -14.00 -6.63 -3.57
CA VAL A 132 -14.58 -6.12 -2.32
C VAL A 132 -15.60 -5.03 -2.66
N PRO A 133 -16.48 -4.62 -1.72
CA PRO A 133 -17.34 -3.48 -1.95
C PRO A 133 -16.56 -2.26 -2.42
N ARG A 134 -17.18 -1.41 -3.26
CA ARG A 134 -16.51 -0.24 -3.83
C ARG A 134 -15.98 0.67 -2.73
N PHE A 135 -14.74 1.11 -2.86
CA PHE A 135 -14.14 2.17 -2.06
C PHE A 135 -13.86 3.39 -2.96
N PRO A 136 -14.30 4.60 -2.59
CA PRO A 136 -13.91 5.82 -3.29
C PRO A 136 -12.44 6.13 -3.02
N GLY A 137 -11.67 6.52 -4.04
CA GLY A 137 -10.23 6.80 -3.88
C GLY A 137 -9.39 5.58 -3.54
N THR A 138 -8.33 5.80 -2.78
CA THR A 138 -7.34 4.77 -2.44
C THR A 138 -7.26 4.56 -0.94
N PHE A 139 -7.18 3.31 -0.51
CA PHE A 139 -6.90 2.92 0.87
C PHE A 139 -5.66 2.03 0.91
N VAL A 140 -4.66 2.46 1.67
CA VAL A 140 -3.41 1.73 1.89
C VAL A 140 -3.30 1.38 3.37
N ARG A 141 -3.07 0.11 3.66
CA ARG A 141 -2.72 -0.38 5.00
C ARG A 141 -1.37 -1.07 4.95
N VAL A 142 -0.46 -0.71 5.83
CA VAL A 142 0.82 -1.36 6.01
C VAL A 142 0.92 -1.87 7.44
N SER A 143 1.28 -3.14 7.56
CA SER A 143 1.70 -3.79 8.79
C SER A 143 3.22 -3.87 8.77
N LEU A 144 3.83 -3.28 9.79
CA LEU A 144 5.26 -3.36 10.06
C LEU A 144 5.44 -4.01 11.43
N PRO A 145 5.91 -5.27 11.48
CA PRO A 145 6.21 -5.93 12.74
C PRO A 145 7.30 -5.14 13.45
N ARG A 146 7.12 -4.92 14.75
CA ARG A 146 8.26 -4.56 15.60
C ARG A 146 8.96 -5.89 15.85
N THR A 147 10.19 -6.03 15.35
CA THR A 147 11.05 -7.08 15.89
C THR A 147 11.03 -6.93 17.40
N PRO A 148 10.76 -8.00 18.17
CA PRO A 148 11.16 -8.00 19.56
C PRO A 148 12.61 -7.55 19.56
N GLU A 149 12.99 -6.62 20.45
CA GLU A 149 14.41 -6.53 20.82
C GLU A 149 14.84 -7.98 21.05
N GLU A 150 15.77 -8.47 20.22
CA GLU A 150 16.46 -9.71 20.54
C GLU A 150 16.87 -9.51 21.99
N LYS A 151 16.32 -10.34 22.89
CA LYS A 151 16.73 -10.32 24.29
C LYS A 151 18.24 -10.29 24.25
N ALA A 152 18.82 -9.16 24.67
CA ALA A 152 20.25 -8.98 24.74
C ALA A 152 20.82 -10.28 25.30
N ALA A 153 21.63 -10.96 24.49
CA ALA A 153 22.17 -12.26 24.83
C ALA A 153 22.75 -12.16 26.25
N LYS A 154 22.13 -12.88 27.19
CA LYS A 154 22.67 -13.11 28.52
C LYS A 154 23.73 -14.18 28.44
#